data_AF-A0A2N9DYE5-F1
#
_entry.id   AF-A0A2N9DYE5-F1
#
_cell.length_a   1.000
_cell.length_b   1.000
_cell.length_c   1.000
_cell.angle_alpha   90.00
_cell.angle_beta   90.00
_cell.angle_gamma   90.00
#
_symmetry.space_group_name_H-M   'P 1'
#
loop_
_entity.id
_entity.type
_entity.pdbx_description
1 polymer ?
#
loop_
_entity_poly.entity_id
_entity_poly.type
_entity_poly.pdbx_seq_one_letter_code
_entity_poly.pdbx_strand_id
1 'polypeptide(L)' 'MPSIKGLTLNWGGEIANGADKSGDVVFPIEKLSNISDIKSLRYKFNASYDTDDYDDENYNHDYDMTINLNN' A
#
# COMPACT_ATOMS: atom_id res chain seq x y z
N MET A 1 8.62 -13.13 -13.07
CA MET A 1 8.04 -14.04 -12.05
C MET A 1 6.75 -14.62 -12.65
N PRO A 2 6.48 -15.93 -12.57
CA PRO A 2 5.30 -16.50 -13.22
C PRO A 2 4.03 -16.14 -12.43
N SER A 3 3.05 -15.55 -13.10
CA SER A 3 1.73 -15.22 -12.54
C SER A 3 0.89 -16.48 -12.33
N ILE A 4 0.26 -16.62 -11.16
CA ILE A 4 -0.72 -17.68 -10.89
C ILE A 4 -2.02 -17.33 -11.63
N LYS A 5 -2.48 -18.24 -12.50
CA LYS A 5 -3.70 -18.07 -13.31
C LYS A 5 -4.92 -17.94 -12.39
N GLY A 6 -5.55 -16.76 -12.37
CA GLY A 6 -6.76 -16.48 -11.60
C GLY A 6 -6.64 -15.40 -10.52
N LEU A 7 -5.44 -14.87 -10.26
CA LEU A 7 -5.27 -13.69 -9.41
C LEU A 7 -5.34 -12.43 -10.27
N THR A 8 -6.52 -11.83 -10.41
CA THR A 8 -6.66 -10.48 -10.98
C THR A 8 -6.27 -9.46 -9.91
N LEU A 9 -5.07 -8.89 -10.03
CA LEU A 9 -4.57 -7.82 -9.15
C LEU A 9 -5.30 -6.48 -9.34
N ASN A 10 -6.14 -6.36 -10.37
CA ASN A 10 -6.96 -5.18 -10.59
C ASN A 10 -8.39 -5.44 -10.07
N TRP A 11 -8.58 -5.27 -8.76
CA TRP A 11 -9.90 -5.29 -8.12
C TRP A 11 -10.68 -4.03 -8.52
N GLY A 12 -11.18 -4.03 -9.76
CA GLY A 12 -12.23 -3.12 -10.22
C GLY A 12 -12.01 -2.42 -11.56
N GLY A 13 -10.78 -2.30 -12.08
CA GLY A 13 -10.51 -1.66 -13.37
C GLY A 13 -11.29 -0.36 -13.61
N GLU A 14 -11.81 -0.17 -14.83
CA GLU A 14 -12.72 0.93 -15.16
C GLU A 14 -14.03 0.93 -14.36
N ILE A 15 -14.49 -0.23 -13.88
CA ILE A 15 -15.76 -0.36 -13.14
C ILE A 15 -15.66 0.32 -11.76
N ALA A 16 -14.47 0.33 -11.17
CA ALA A 16 -14.19 1.04 -9.92
C ALA A 16 -13.60 2.44 -10.15
N ASN A 17 -13.62 2.95 -11.39
CA ASN A 17 -13.21 4.31 -11.69
C ASN A 17 -14.12 5.30 -10.96
N GLY A 18 -13.53 6.24 -10.22
CA GLY A 18 -14.24 7.20 -9.38
C GLY A 18 -14.78 6.63 -8.05
N ALA A 19 -14.48 5.37 -7.71
CA ALA A 19 -14.86 4.81 -6.43
C ALA A 19 -13.80 5.06 -5.35
N ASP A 20 -14.22 5.59 -4.20
CA ASP A 20 -13.36 5.69 -3.02
C ASP A 20 -13.08 4.30 -2.44
N LYS A 21 -11.81 3.97 -2.25
CA LYS A 21 -11.36 2.71 -1.67
C LYS A 21 -10.78 2.96 -0.28
N SER A 22 -11.30 2.24 0.71
CA SER A 22 -10.77 2.23 2.09
C SER A 22 -10.43 0.81 2.50
N GLY A 23 -9.37 0.62 3.29
CA GLY A 23 -8.99 -0.67 3.83
C GLY A 23 -8.02 -0.56 4.98
N ASP A 24 -7.94 -1.63 5.78
CA ASP A 24 -7.04 -1.72 6.93
C ASP A 24 -5.78 -2.51 6.57
N VAL A 25 -4.62 -2.02 7.01
CA VAL A 25 -3.34 -2.73 6.91
C VAL A 25 -2.93 -3.17 8.31
N VAL A 26 -2.74 -4.47 8.51
CA VAL A 26 -2.45 -5.07 9.83
C VAL A 26 -1.09 -5.78 9.79
N PHE A 27 -0.21 -5.40 10.73
CA PHE A 27 1.09 -6.05 10.94
C PHE A 27 1.10 -6.80 12.28
N PRO A 28 1.00 -8.14 12.28
CA PRO A 28 1.07 -8.90 13.53
C PRO A 28 2.51 -8.92 14.06
N ILE A 29 2.69 -8.56 15.33
CA ILE A 29 3.98 -8.63 16.04
C ILE A 29 3.89 -9.77 17.05
N GLU A 30 4.55 -10.89 16.75
CA GLU A 30 4.43 -12.11 17.57
C GLU A 30 5.12 -12.01 18.93
N LYS A 31 6.24 -11.28 18.98
CA LYS A 31 7.05 -11.16 20.20
C LYS A 31 7.60 -9.75 20.31
N LEU A 32 7.31 -9.14 21.45
CA LEU A 32 7.84 -7.85 21.85
C LEU A 32 8.21 -7.94 23.32
N SER A 33 9.42 -7.50 23.69
CA SER A 33 9.87 -7.56 25.08
C SER A 33 9.12 -6.54 25.93
N ASN A 34 8.95 -5.30 25.45
CA ASN A 34 8.10 -4.28 26.05
C ASN A 34 7.40 -3.43 24.97
N ILE A 35 6.17 -2.99 25.24
CA ILE A 35 5.40 -2.12 24.32
C ILE A 35 6.16 -0.83 23.96
N SER A 36 6.92 -0.29 24.91
CA SER A 36 7.77 0.90 24.72
C SER A 36 8.93 0.72 23.75
N ASP A 37 9.23 -0.51 23.32
CA ASP A 37 10.34 -0.79 22.40
C ASP A 37 10.03 -0.33 20.97
N ILE A 38 8.74 -0.17 20.60
CA ILE A 38 8.34 0.38 19.31
C ILE A 38 8.26 1.90 19.43
N LYS A 39 9.29 2.58 18.92
CA LYS A 39 9.40 4.06 18.94
C LYS A 39 8.95 4.70 17.63
N SER A 40 9.10 3.98 16.53
CA SER A 40 8.68 4.44 15.21
C SER A 40 8.27 3.28 14.32
N LEU A 41 7.32 3.55 13.43
CA LEU A 41 6.90 2.66 12.35
C LEU A 41 7.19 3.36 11.04
N ARG A 42 8.02 2.74 10.18
CA ARG A 42 8.21 3.19 8.80
C ARG A 42 7.45 2.26 7.87
N TYR A 43 6.58 2.82 7.05
CA TYR A 43 5.83 2.10 6.03
C TYR A 43 6.17 2.67 4.66
N LYS A 44 6.71 1.80 3.79
CA LYS A 44 7.02 2.11 2.41
C LYS A 44 6.15 1.26 1.50
N PHE A 45 5.45 1.90 0.57
CA PHE A 45 4.69 1.20 -0.45
C PHE A 45 4.78 1.95 -1.77
N ASN A 46 4.72 1.20 -2.86
CA ASN A 46 4.56 1.73 -4.20
C ASN A 46 3.08 1.61 -4.56
N ALA A 47 2.53 2.63 -5.22
CA ALA A 47 1.21 2.56 -5.81
C ALA A 47 1.29 2.98 -7.27
N SER A 48 0.61 2.22 -8.12
CA SER A 48 0.41 2.58 -9.51
C SER A 48 -1.02 2.28 -9.94
N TYR A 49 -1.47 2.98 -10.98
CA TYR A 49 -2.71 2.66 -11.69
C TYR A 49 -2.44 2.48 -13.17
N ASP A 50 -3.31 1.70 -13.82
CA ASP A 50 -3.26 1.51 -15.27
C ASP A 50 -3.81 2.77 -15.94
N THR A 51 -3.00 3.38 -16.81
CA THR A 51 -3.41 4.51 -17.65
C THR A 51 -2.81 4.34 -19.05
N ASP A 52 -3.57 4.74 -20.06
CA ASP A 52 -3.11 4.82 -21.45
C ASP A 52 -2.62 6.24 -21.81
N ASP A 53 -2.67 7.16 -20.85
CA ASP A 53 -2.16 8.53 -20.99
C ASP A 53 -0.63 8.53 -20.86
N TYR A 54 0.05 8.66 -22.00
CA TYR A 54 1.51 8.71 -22.06
C TYR A 54 2.11 9.98 -21.44
N ASP A 55 1.32 11.02 -21.23
CA ASP A 55 1.75 12.29 -20.63
C ASP A 55 1.50 12.32 -19.10
N ASP A 56 0.85 11.30 -18.53
CA ASP A 56 0.58 11.21 -17.10
C ASP A 56 1.78 10.68 -16.33
N GLU A 57 2.59 11.59 -15.77
CA GLU A 57 3.75 11.25 -14.94
C GLU A 57 3.38 10.78 -13.52
N ASN A 58 2.11 10.89 -13.10
CA ASN A 58 1.65 10.52 -11.76
C ASN A 58 1.09 9.09 -11.66
N TYR A 59 1.12 8.33 -12.76
CA TYR A 59 0.61 6.96 -12.81
C TYR A 59 1.28 5.99 -11.84
N ASN A 60 2.48 6.35 -11.35
CA ASN A 60 3.25 5.57 -10.40
C ASN A 60 3.85 6.50 -9.34
N HIS A 61 3.70 6.13 -8.07
CA HIS A 61 4.23 6.91 -6.96
C HIS A 61 4.74 6.03 -5.82
N ASP A 62 5.88 6.43 -5.27
CA ASP A 62 6.47 5.81 -4.07
C ASP A 62 6.10 6.62 -2.83
N TYR A 63 5.45 5.96 -1.88
CA TYR A 63 5.11 6.54 -0.59
C TYR A 63 6.06 6.03 0.48
N ASP A 64 6.57 6.95 1.29
CA ASP A 64 7.45 6.67 2.43
C ASP A 64 6.94 7.44 3.66
N MET A 65 6.28 6.72 4.55
CA MET A 65 5.70 7.27 5.75
C MET A 65 6.50 6.83 6.96
N THR A 66 6.82 7.76 7.86
CA THR A 66 7.34 7.45 9.19
C THR A 66 6.41 8.01 10.24
N ILE A 67 5.89 7.12 11.09
CA ILE A 67 5.06 7.45 12.24
C ILE A 67 5.94 7.33 13.47
N ASN A 68 6.11 8.42 14.20
CA ASN A 68 6.78 8.40 15.50
C ASN A 68 5.72 8.13 16.58
N LEU A 69 5.88 7.03 17.31
CA LEU A 69 5.02 6.64 18.41
C LEU A 69 5.61 7.28 19.67
N ASN A 70 5.34 8.57 19.85
CA ASN A 70 5.74 9.30 21.05
C ASN A 70 4.89 8.78 22.22
N ASN A 71 5.45 7.82 22.96
CA ASN A 71 4.97 7.45 24.29
C ASN A 71 5.36 8.50 25.32
#